data_AF-A0A4Q3V883-F1
#
_entry.id   AF-A0A4Q3V883-F1
#
_cell.length_a   1.000
_cell.length_b   1.000
_cell.length_c   1.000
_cell.angle_alpha   90.00
_cell.angle_beta   90.00
_cell.angle_gamma   90.00
#
_symmetry.space_group_name_H-M   'P 1'
#
loop_
_entity.id
_entity.type
_entity.pdbx_description
1 polymer ?
#
loop_
_entity_poly.entity_id
_entity_poly.type
_entity_poly.pdbx_seq_one_letter_code
_entity_poly.pdbx_strand_id
1 'polypeptide(L)'
;MDKLCQSNSLIEYIRDSTPHMKYLLTSITLCLFISVNAQYNYPSTKTVDSSDTYFGVTYKDPFRWLEKLKEPEVEKWYKDQAEYTNAILGKLNGRDELIKEWKEIDKLQPAKFNGRAYKNGRYFYRKTMPGEVVGKLYYRQGIAGKEVLLFDPTTFIAGRTLTLESAVPSYDGKRVAFTYSEKGGEFSTIRFMNVDTKELYKDSIFPSMSNVTWTFDNN
;
A
#
# COMPACT_ATOMS: atom_id res chain seq x y z
N MET A 1 -16.49 50.80 -41.48
CA MET A 1 -16.96 51.55 -40.29
C MET A 1 -18.19 50.81 -39.79
N ASP A 2 -18.04 49.51 -39.46
CA ASP A 2 -19.13 48.52 -39.53
C ASP A 2 -19.15 47.55 -38.33
N LYS A 3 -18.58 47.93 -37.19
CA LYS A 3 -18.49 47.06 -35.99
C LYS A 3 -19.25 47.56 -34.76
N LEU A 4 -20.04 48.62 -34.85
CA LEU A 4 -20.76 49.20 -33.70
C LEU A 4 -22.29 49.00 -33.71
N CYS A 5 -22.89 48.40 -34.75
CA CYS A 5 -24.36 48.26 -34.83
C CYS A 5 -24.88 46.82 -34.82
N GLN A 6 -24.05 45.83 -34.47
CA GLN A 6 -24.55 44.47 -34.18
C GLN A 6 -24.79 44.25 -32.67
N SER A 7 -24.23 45.08 -31.79
CA SER A 7 -24.40 44.96 -30.32
C SER A 7 -25.76 45.46 -29.81
N ASN A 8 -26.46 46.32 -30.56
CA ASN A 8 -27.76 46.85 -30.12
C ASN A 8 -28.93 45.90 -30.36
N SER A 9 -28.83 44.97 -31.31
CA SER A 9 -29.95 44.08 -31.66
C SER A 9 -30.32 43.08 -30.55
N LEU A 10 -29.32 42.57 -29.82
CA LEU A 10 -29.55 41.64 -28.71
C LEU A 10 -30.09 42.34 -27.46
N ILE A 11 -29.65 43.57 -27.20
CA ILE A 11 -30.10 44.36 -26.05
C ILE A 11 -31.57 44.79 -26.23
N GLU A 12 -31.96 45.17 -27.44
CA GLU A 12 -33.36 45.49 -27.77
C GLU A 12 -34.26 44.26 -27.72
N TYR A 13 -33.81 43.10 -28.20
CA TYR A 13 -34.55 41.83 -28.13
C TYR A 13 -34.81 41.38 -26.67
N ILE A 14 -33.84 41.55 -25.78
CA ILE A 14 -34.01 41.25 -24.34
C ILE A 14 -35.00 42.23 -23.70
N ARG A 15 -35.00 43.50 -24.11
CA ARG A 15 -35.88 44.53 -23.54
C ARG A 15 -37.35 44.31 -23.87
N ASP A 16 -37.68 43.83 -25.06
CA ASP A 16 -39.07 43.61 -25.52
C ASP A 16 -39.64 42.22 -25.19
N SER A 17 -38.83 41.36 -24.60
CA SER A 17 -39.28 40.03 -24.18
C SER A 17 -40.23 40.10 -22.96
N THR A 18 -41.27 39.25 -22.96
CA THR A 18 -42.24 39.15 -21.87
C THR A 18 -41.55 38.76 -20.55
N PRO A 19 -42.10 39.14 -19.37
CA PRO A 19 -41.43 38.88 -18.09
C PRO A 19 -41.05 37.41 -17.91
N HIS A 20 -41.90 36.45 -18.33
CA HIS A 20 -41.57 35.02 -18.33
C HIS A 20 -40.36 34.65 -19.21
N MET A 21 -40.18 35.31 -20.35
CA MET A 21 -39.06 35.07 -21.27
C MET A 21 -37.75 35.69 -20.74
N LYS A 22 -37.84 36.80 -19.99
CA LYS A 22 -36.70 37.39 -19.25
C LYS A 22 -36.23 36.49 -18.11
N TYR A 23 -37.15 35.91 -17.33
CA TYR A 23 -36.82 34.95 -16.27
C TYR A 23 -36.26 33.64 -16.83
N LEU A 24 -36.75 33.18 -17.99
CA LEU A 24 -36.22 32.00 -18.68
C LEU A 24 -34.79 32.24 -19.20
N LEU A 25 -34.53 33.40 -19.81
CA LEU A 25 -33.19 33.79 -20.30
C LEU A 25 -32.20 33.99 -19.15
N THR A 26 -32.60 34.60 -18.03
CA THR A 26 -31.72 34.72 -16.85
C THR A 26 -31.47 33.39 -16.15
N SER A 27 -32.45 32.46 -16.11
CA SER A 27 -32.27 31.10 -15.60
C SER A 27 -31.33 30.23 -16.45
N ILE A 28 -31.31 30.41 -17.77
CA ILE A 28 -30.41 29.67 -18.67
C ILE A 28 -28.95 30.14 -18.51
N THR A 29 -28.72 31.46 -18.33
CA THR A 29 -27.38 31.99 -18.04
C THR A 29 -26.87 31.54 -16.66
N LEU A 30 -27.76 31.41 -15.66
CA LEU A 30 -27.40 30.88 -14.33
C LEU A 30 -27.08 29.37 -14.37
N CYS A 31 -27.71 28.59 -15.26
CA CYS A 31 -27.39 27.16 -15.44
C CYS A 31 -26.06 26.91 -16.18
N LEU A 32 -25.65 27.80 -17.08
CA LEU A 32 -24.38 27.66 -17.82
C LEU A 32 -23.12 27.92 -16.96
N PHE A 33 -23.25 28.55 -15.79
CA PHE A 33 -22.15 28.70 -14.83
C PHE A 33 -21.97 27.51 -13.87
N ILE A 34 -22.87 26.51 -13.87
CA ILE A 34 -22.78 25.34 -12.98
C ILE A 34 -22.18 24.12 -13.72
N SER A 35 -21.52 24.34 -14.86
CA SER A 35 -20.54 23.36 -15.34
C SER A 35 -19.31 23.43 -14.44
N VAL A 36 -19.44 22.94 -13.19
CA VAL A 36 -18.32 22.51 -12.37
C VAL A 36 -17.73 21.30 -13.09
N ASN A 37 -16.97 21.57 -14.15
CA ASN A 37 -15.83 20.71 -14.44
C ASN A 37 -14.95 20.85 -13.21
N ALA A 38 -15.04 19.89 -12.28
CA ALA A 38 -14.01 19.70 -11.28
C ALA A 38 -12.76 19.27 -12.04
N GLN A 39 -12.10 20.22 -12.70
CA GLN A 39 -10.84 19.98 -13.36
C GLN A 39 -9.86 19.64 -12.23
N TYR A 40 -9.41 18.39 -12.24
CA TYR A 40 -8.43 17.91 -11.27
C TYR A 40 -7.16 18.76 -11.39
N ASN A 41 -6.88 19.54 -10.35
CA ASN A 41 -5.65 20.33 -10.27
C ASN A 41 -4.49 19.46 -9.78
N TYR A 42 -3.99 18.58 -10.65
CA TYR A 42 -2.91 17.65 -10.32
C TYR A 42 -1.62 18.41 -9.95
N PRO A 43 -0.79 17.86 -9.05
CA PRO A 43 0.53 18.41 -8.79
C PRO A 43 1.38 18.42 -10.08
N SER A 44 2.04 19.56 -10.32
CA SER A 44 2.89 19.73 -11.51
C SER A 44 4.04 18.72 -11.52
N THR A 45 4.28 18.13 -12.68
CA THR A 45 5.39 17.18 -12.89
C THR A 45 6.28 17.75 -13.99
N LYS A 46 7.52 18.09 -13.65
CA LYS A 46 8.48 18.60 -14.64
C LYS A 46 8.81 17.50 -15.66
N THR A 47 9.17 17.94 -16.86
CA THR A 47 9.76 17.08 -17.89
C THR A 47 11.24 17.41 -18.03
N VAL A 48 12.04 16.41 -18.39
CA VAL A 48 13.45 16.55 -18.73
C VAL A 48 13.69 16.03 -20.14
N ASP A 49 14.73 16.52 -20.82
CA ASP A 49 15.13 15.94 -22.10
C ASP A 49 15.94 14.68 -21.85
N SER A 50 15.27 13.53 -21.90
CA SER A 50 15.86 12.22 -21.69
C SER A 50 15.28 11.23 -22.68
N SER A 51 16.13 10.39 -23.25
CA SER A 51 15.74 9.38 -24.24
C SER A 51 16.75 8.24 -24.29
N ASP A 52 16.33 7.09 -24.81
CA ASP A 52 17.20 5.97 -25.16
C ASP A 52 16.97 5.57 -26.61
N THR A 53 17.99 5.02 -27.28
CA THR A 53 17.86 4.50 -28.64
C THR A 53 18.14 3.01 -28.65
N TYR A 54 17.14 2.23 -29.06
CA TYR A 54 17.23 0.78 -29.18
C TYR A 54 16.92 0.38 -30.62
N PHE A 55 17.82 -0.40 -31.24
CA PHE A 55 17.67 -0.89 -32.62
C PHE A 55 17.36 0.22 -33.65
N GLY A 56 17.98 1.39 -33.47
CA GLY A 56 17.79 2.55 -34.35
C GLY A 56 16.52 3.37 -34.09
N VAL A 57 15.71 3.02 -33.09
CA VAL A 57 14.50 3.76 -32.71
C VAL A 57 14.74 4.49 -31.38
N THR A 58 14.49 5.81 -31.37
CA THR A 58 14.62 6.66 -30.18
C THR A 58 13.30 6.76 -29.41
N TYR A 59 13.36 6.49 -28.11
CA TYR A 59 12.23 6.56 -27.17
C TYR A 59 12.49 7.67 -26.16
N LYS A 60 11.61 8.68 -26.13
CA LYS A 60 11.67 9.74 -25.11
C LYS A 60 11.09 9.25 -23.80
N ASP A 61 11.76 9.61 -22.71
CA ASP A 61 11.34 9.35 -21.35
C ASP A 61 11.46 10.65 -20.53
N PRO A 62 10.48 11.56 -20.67
CA PRO A 62 10.56 12.87 -20.04
C PRO A 62 10.50 12.84 -18.51
N PHE A 63 10.23 11.67 -17.91
CA PHE A 63 10.06 11.50 -16.47
C PHE A 63 11.17 10.66 -15.81
N ARG A 64 12.26 10.35 -16.55
CA ARG A 64 13.41 9.59 -16.03
C ARG A 64 13.97 10.09 -14.71
N TRP A 65 13.83 11.38 -14.44
CA TRP A 65 14.27 11.98 -13.18
C TRP A 65 13.58 11.36 -11.95
N LEU A 66 12.35 10.82 -12.09
CA LEU A 66 11.63 10.11 -11.02
C LEU A 66 12.26 8.77 -10.63
N GLU A 67 13.13 8.19 -11.46
CA GLU A 67 13.84 6.94 -11.14
C GLU A 67 14.90 7.14 -10.04
N LYS A 68 15.32 8.39 -9.79
CA LYS A 68 16.30 8.72 -8.77
C LYS A 68 15.64 8.86 -7.40
N LEU A 69 15.16 7.74 -6.86
CA LEU A 69 14.32 7.66 -5.65
C LEU A 69 14.91 8.31 -4.38
N LYS A 70 16.23 8.57 -4.34
CA LYS A 70 16.91 9.19 -3.20
C LYS A 70 17.07 10.71 -3.33
N GLU A 71 16.68 11.28 -4.46
CA GLU A 71 16.79 12.72 -4.69
C GLU A 71 15.65 13.47 -3.99
N PRO A 72 15.94 14.59 -3.29
CA PRO A 72 14.92 15.34 -2.57
C PRO A 72 13.74 15.80 -3.44
N GLU A 73 13.98 16.08 -4.72
CA GLU A 73 12.92 16.47 -5.65
C GLU A 73 11.92 15.35 -5.95
N VAL A 74 12.38 14.10 -5.98
CA VAL A 74 11.52 12.92 -6.20
C VAL A 74 10.72 12.63 -4.93
N GLU A 75 11.35 12.72 -3.76
CA GLU A 75 10.65 12.59 -2.48
C GLU A 75 9.56 13.65 -2.33
N LYS A 76 9.85 14.91 -2.72
CA LYS A 76 8.85 15.98 -2.73
C LYS A 76 7.70 15.64 -3.67
N TRP A 77 7.99 15.19 -4.88
CA TRP A 77 6.94 14.82 -5.84
C TRP A 77 6.02 13.73 -5.29
N TYR A 78 6.56 12.68 -4.66
CA TYR A 78 5.74 11.65 -4.00
C TYR A 78 4.84 12.23 -2.90
N LYS A 79 5.36 13.15 -2.08
CA LYS A 79 4.56 13.82 -1.04
C LYS A 79 3.44 14.66 -1.64
N ASP A 80 3.74 15.47 -2.66
CA ASP A 80 2.73 16.30 -3.34
C ASP A 80 1.60 15.44 -3.93
N GLN A 81 1.93 14.31 -4.54
CA GLN A 81 0.94 13.35 -5.07
C GLN A 81 0.12 12.69 -3.95
N ALA A 82 0.77 12.30 -2.85
CA ALA A 82 0.10 11.71 -1.69
C ALA A 82 -0.86 12.70 -1.02
N GLU A 83 -0.44 13.95 -0.83
CA GLU A 83 -1.26 15.04 -0.28
C GLU A 83 -2.47 15.32 -1.16
N TYR A 84 -2.26 15.43 -2.48
CA TYR A 84 -3.35 15.62 -3.43
C TYR A 84 -4.38 14.48 -3.37
N THR A 85 -3.89 13.24 -3.36
CA THR A 85 -4.73 12.04 -3.26
C THR A 85 -5.52 12.03 -1.94
N ASN A 86 -4.86 12.29 -0.82
CA ASN A 86 -5.50 12.37 0.49
C ASN A 86 -6.55 13.48 0.56
N ALA A 87 -6.31 14.63 -0.08
CA ALA A 87 -7.27 15.73 -0.15
C ALA A 87 -8.51 15.38 -0.98
N ILE A 88 -8.38 14.55 -2.02
CA ILE A 88 -9.53 14.02 -2.76
C ILE A 88 -10.28 12.99 -1.92
N LEU A 89 -9.57 11.99 -1.38
CA LEU A 89 -10.18 10.92 -0.60
C LEU A 89 -10.85 11.44 0.68
N GLY A 90 -10.32 12.51 1.29
CA GLY A 90 -10.89 13.16 2.46
C GLY A 90 -12.23 13.87 2.20
N LYS A 91 -12.61 14.09 0.94
CA LYS A 91 -13.94 14.64 0.57
C LYS A 91 -15.02 13.57 0.47
N LEU A 92 -14.66 12.29 0.56
CA LEU A 92 -15.62 11.20 0.45
C LEU A 92 -16.41 11.07 1.75
N ASN A 93 -17.69 11.41 1.69
CA ASN A 93 -18.63 11.17 2.79
C ASN A 93 -18.70 9.66 3.09
N GLY A 94 -18.70 9.27 4.37
CA GLY A 94 -18.80 7.86 4.77
C GLY A 94 -17.46 7.12 4.84
N ARG A 95 -16.34 7.75 4.44
CA ARG A 95 -15.02 7.08 4.42
C ARG A 95 -14.59 6.63 5.81
N ASP A 96 -14.68 7.51 6.79
CA ASP A 96 -14.18 7.24 8.13
C ASP A 96 -15.11 6.26 8.88
N GLU A 97 -16.43 6.34 8.62
CA GLU A 97 -17.41 5.38 9.08
C GLU A 97 -17.13 3.97 8.52
N LEU A 98 -16.85 3.86 7.23
CA LEU A 98 -16.50 2.59 6.58
C LEU A 98 -15.19 2.01 7.15
N ILE A 99 -14.17 2.85 7.33
CA ILE A 99 -12.89 2.43 7.94
C ILE A 99 -13.13 1.93 9.37
N LYS A 100 -13.99 2.60 10.13
CA LYS A 100 -14.34 2.19 11.49
C LYS A 100 -15.07 0.85 11.48
N GLU A 101 -16.09 0.68 10.65
CA GLU A 101 -16.85 -0.56 10.52
C GLU A 101 -15.95 -1.75 10.15
N TRP A 102 -15.06 -1.58 9.16
CA TRP A 102 -14.10 -2.63 8.79
C TRP A 102 -13.16 -3.01 9.92
N LYS A 103 -12.68 -2.04 10.71
CA LYS A 103 -11.87 -2.33 11.90
C LYS A 103 -12.66 -3.07 12.98
N GLU A 104 -13.95 -2.78 13.13
CA GLU A 104 -14.82 -3.50 14.06
C GLU A 104 -15.03 -4.95 13.59
N ILE A 105 -15.30 -5.16 12.30
CA ILE A 105 -15.45 -6.50 11.72
C ILE A 105 -14.14 -7.31 11.81
N ASP A 106 -12.99 -6.68 11.56
CA ASP A 106 -11.68 -7.36 11.66
C ASP A 106 -11.40 -7.85 13.10
N LYS A 107 -11.79 -7.07 14.11
CA LYS A 107 -11.67 -7.45 15.52
C LYS A 107 -12.56 -8.64 15.92
N LEU A 108 -13.65 -8.88 15.20
CA LEU A 108 -14.56 -10.00 15.44
C LEU A 108 -14.09 -11.31 14.80
N GLN A 109 -13.07 -11.27 13.94
CA GLN A 109 -12.56 -12.46 13.29
C GLN A 109 -11.92 -13.42 14.31
N PRO A 110 -11.86 -14.73 14.02
CA PRO A 110 -11.02 -15.64 14.79
C PRO A 110 -9.53 -15.42 14.45
N ALA A 111 -8.65 -15.98 15.28
CA ALA A 111 -7.23 -16.02 14.96
C ALA A 111 -6.98 -16.74 13.63
N LYS A 112 -6.15 -16.15 12.77
CA LYS A 112 -5.77 -16.73 11.47
C LYS A 112 -4.52 -17.59 11.64
N PHE A 113 -4.56 -18.83 11.15
CA PHE A 113 -3.44 -19.78 11.21
C PHE A 113 -2.92 -20.11 9.81
N ASN A 114 -1.61 -19.96 9.60
CA ASN A 114 -0.92 -20.20 8.32
C ASN A 114 0.37 -21.01 8.53
N GLY A 115 0.95 -21.53 7.44
CA GLY A 115 2.27 -22.18 7.48
C GLY A 115 2.37 -23.34 8.49
N ARG A 116 1.33 -24.18 8.57
CA ARG A 116 1.26 -25.28 9.54
C ARG A 116 2.26 -26.38 9.15
N ALA A 117 3.10 -26.78 10.09
CA ALA A 117 4.01 -27.91 9.94
C ALA A 117 3.98 -28.80 11.18
N TYR A 118 4.08 -30.11 10.98
CA TYR A 118 4.23 -31.09 12.06
C TYR A 118 5.57 -31.80 11.91
N LYS A 119 6.40 -31.75 12.96
CA LYS A 119 7.71 -32.40 13.00
C LYS A 119 7.93 -33.00 14.38
N ASN A 120 8.15 -34.31 14.43
CA ASN A 120 8.51 -35.04 15.65
C ASN A 120 7.63 -34.70 16.88
N GLY A 121 6.31 -34.74 16.71
CA GLY A 121 5.36 -34.42 17.80
C GLY A 121 5.09 -32.93 18.01
N ARG A 122 5.81 -32.01 17.35
CA ARG A 122 5.63 -30.56 17.47
C ARG A 122 4.84 -29.99 16.30
N TYR A 123 3.89 -29.11 16.61
CA TYR A 123 3.15 -28.32 15.63
C TYR A 123 3.69 -26.91 15.60
N PHE A 124 4.10 -26.45 14.42
CA PHE A 124 4.56 -25.09 14.14
C PHE A 124 3.53 -24.38 13.27
N TYR A 125 3.31 -23.10 13.52
CA TYR A 125 2.37 -22.30 12.74
C TYR A 125 2.61 -20.82 12.94
N ARG A 126 2.28 -20.05 11.90
CA ARG A 126 2.07 -18.61 12.01
C ARG A 126 0.65 -18.36 12.50
N LYS A 127 0.51 -17.51 13.51
CA LYS A 127 -0.78 -17.08 14.06
C LYS A 127 -0.85 -15.56 14.06
N THR A 128 -1.98 -15.04 13.60
CA THR A 128 -2.31 -13.61 13.64
C THR A 128 -3.61 -13.47 14.43
N MET A 129 -3.55 -12.76 15.55
CA MET A 129 -4.74 -12.43 16.33
C MET A 129 -5.54 -11.29 15.69
N PRO A 130 -6.83 -11.16 15.99
CA PRO A 130 -7.63 -10.02 15.54
C PRO A 130 -7.00 -8.70 15.99
N GLY A 131 -6.88 -7.74 15.07
CA GLY A 131 -6.21 -6.46 15.32
C GLY A 131 -4.67 -6.49 15.28
N GLU A 132 -4.03 -7.65 15.13
CA GLU A 132 -2.58 -7.71 14.84
C GLU A 132 -2.30 -7.46 13.35
N VAL A 133 -1.33 -6.60 13.06
CA VAL A 133 -0.95 -6.25 11.68
C VAL A 133 -0.12 -7.34 11.01
N VAL A 134 0.66 -8.10 11.78
CA VAL A 134 1.55 -9.16 11.29
C VAL A 134 1.42 -10.42 12.15
N GLY A 135 1.59 -11.58 11.52
CA GLY A 135 1.56 -12.87 12.21
C GLY A 135 2.87 -13.18 12.92
N LYS A 136 2.76 -13.96 14.00
CA LYS A 136 3.87 -14.40 14.84
C LYS A 136 4.07 -15.90 14.73
N LEU A 137 5.29 -16.38 14.97
CA LEU A 137 5.63 -17.80 14.92
C LEU A 137 5.42 -18.45 16.28
N TYR A 138 4.67 -19.54 16.29
CA TYR A 138 4.43 -20.35 17.48
C TYR A 138 4.77 -21.80 17.23
N TYR A 139 5.01 -22.53 18.33
CA TYR A 139 4.91 -23.98 18.34
C TYR A 139 4.13 -24.51 19.54
N ARG A 140 3.72 -25.78 19.49
CA ARG A 140 3.21 -26.55 20.64
C ARG A 140 3.59 -28.03 20.52
N GLN A 141 3.71 -28.71 21.65
CA GLN A 141 3.92 -30.16 21.72
C GLN A 141 2.56 -30.90 21.67
N GLY A 142 2.28 -31.62 20.59
CA GLY A 142 0.97 -32.24 20.40
C GLY A 142 -0.15 -31.22 20.19
N ILE A 143 -1.36 -31.70 19.85
CA ILE A 143 -2.48 -30.80 19.54
C ILE A 143 -3.01 -30.04 20.76
N ALA A 144 -2.99 -30.71 21.93
CA ALA A 144 -3.43 -30.20 23.22
C ALA A 144 -2.29 -29.53 24.02
N GLY A 145 -1.09 -29.40 23.44
CA GLY A 145 0.04 -28.77 24.11
C GLY A 145 -0.14 -27.27 24.30
N LYS A 146 0.56 -26.74 25.30
CA LYS A 146 0.69 -25.29 25.52
C LYS A 146 1.36 -24.64 24.31
N GLU A 147 0.75 -23.59 23.80
CA GLU A 147 1.31 -22.74 22.75
C GLU A 147 2.50 -21.92 23.29
N VAL A 148 3.58 -21.87 22.53
CA VAL A 148 4.82 -21.18 22.85
C VAL A 148 5.20 -20.24 21.71
N LEU A 149 5.30 -18.95 22.01
CA LEU A 149 5.80 -17.93 21.08
C LEU A 149 7.30 -18.14 20.82
N LEU A 150 7.68 -18.24 19.55
CA LEU A 150 9.07 -18.33 19.09
C LEU A 150 9.57 -17.00 18.52
N PHE A 151 8.77 -16.35 17.67
CA PHE A 151 9.19 -15.13 16.98
C PHE A 151 8.04 -14.14 16.86
N ASP A 152 8.29 -12.91 17.31
CA ASP A 152 7.39 -11.76 17.17
C ASP A 152 8.08 -10.68 16.32
N PRO A 153 7.64 -10.44 15.07
CA PRO A 153 8.24 -9.42 14.21
C PRO A 153 8.18 -8.00 14.81
N THR A 154 7.18 -7.73 15.66
CA THR A 154 6.92 -6.38 16.19
C THR A 154 7.90 -5.95 17.27
N THR A 155 8.60 -6.91 17.90
CA THR A 155 9.55 -6.64 18.98
C THR A 155 10.97 -7.07 18.65
N PHE A 156 11.20 -7.68 17.49
CA PHE A 156 12.47 -8.30 17.16
C PHE A 156 13.62 -7.31 16.96
N ILE A 157 13.38 -6.23 16.20
CA ILE A 157 14.36 -5.14 16.03
C ILE A 157 13.65 -3.82 16.24
N ALA A 158 14.08 -3.08 17.27
CA ALA A 158 13.47 -1.81 17.63
C ALA A 158 13.47 -0.82 16.45
N GLY A 159 12.31 -0.19 16.20
CA GLY A 159 12.12 0.80 15.15
C GLY A 159 12.02 0.24 13.72
N ARG A 160 12.05 -1.09 13.54
CA ARG A 160 11.89 -1.71 12.22
C ARG A 160 10.50 -2.30 12.03
N THR A 161 9.96 -2.17 10.83
CA THR A 161 8.69 -2.78 10.42
C THR A 161 9.01 -4.10 9.73
N LEU A 162 8.82 -5.21 10.45
CA LEU A 162 9.14 -6.55 9.97
C LEU A 162 7.89 -7.39 9.76
N THR A 163 7.91 -8.26 8.75
CA THR A 163 6.84 -9.24 8.48
C THR A 163 7.44 -10.63 8.48
N LEU A 164 6.83 -11.57 9.23
CA LEU A 164 7.18 -13.00 9.14
C LEU A 164 6.60 -13.59 7.85
N GLU A 165 7.47 -14.04 6.95
CA GLU A 165 7.08 -14.58 5.64
C GLU A 165 6.86 -16.10 5.71
N SER A 166 7.87 -16.85 6.15
CA SER A 166 7.82 -18.30 6.27
C SER A 166 8.58 -18.82 7.49
N ALA A 167 8.24 -20.04 7.90
CA ALA A 167 8.96 -20.78 8.94
C ALA A 167 8.98 -22.26 8.58
N VAL A 168 10.17 -22.85 8.60
CA VAL A 168 10.43 -24.23 8.19
C VAL A 168 11.17 -24.93 9.32
N PRO A 169 10.50 -25.77 10.13
CA PRO A 169 11.15 -26.55 11.17
C PRO A 169 12.00 -27.69 10.59
N SER A 170 13.08 -28.04 11.26
CA SER A 170 13.91 -29.22 10.96
C SER A 170 13.09 -30.52 11.12
N TYR A 171 13.56 -31.63 10.54
CA TYR A 171 12.87 -32.92 10.63
C TYR A 171 12.69 -33.40 12.08
N ASP A 172 13.70 -33.18 12.93
CA ASP A 172 13.66 -33.50 14.35
C ASP A 172 12.84 -32.50 15.20
N GLY A 173 12.41 -31.37 14.62
CA GLY A 173 11.64 -30.32 15.26
C GLY A 173 12.41 -29.48 16.29
N LYS A 174 13.74 -29.57 16.35
CA LYS A 174 14.57 -28.85 17.33
C LYS A 174 15.09 -27.50 16.81
N ARG A 175 15.09 -27.30 15.50
CA ARG A 175 15.50 -26.06 14.84
C ARG A 175 14.35 -25.53 13.99
N VAL A 176 14.32 -24.21 13.81
CA VAL A 176 13.44 -23.59 12.83
C VAL A 176 14.21 -22.52 12.06
N ALA A 177 14.15 -22.62 10.74
CA ALA A 177 14.57 -21.54 9.86
C ALA A 177 13.33 -20.68 9.58
N PHE A 178 13.41 -19.38 9.82
CA PHE A 178 12.30 -18.46 9.54
C PHE A 178 12.80 -17.27 8.73
N THR A 179 11.89 -16.69 7.97
CA THR A 179 12.20 -15.59 7.06
C THR A 179 11.39 -14.36 7.43
N TYR A 180 12.02 -13.19 7.37
CA TYR A 180 11.31 -11.93 7.52
C TYR A 180 11.75 -10.92 6.48
N SER A 181 10.80 -10.10 6.02
CA SER A 181 11.03 -8.94 5.17
C SER A 181 10.96 -7.65 6.02
N GLU A 182 11.61 -6.59 5.55
CA GLU A 182 11.52 -5.26 6.14
C GLU A 182 10.77 -4.32 5.20
N LYS A 183 9.79 -3.58 5.72
CA LYS A 183 9.00 -2.58 4.97
C LYS A 183 8.34 -3.12 3.67
N GLY A 184 8.00 -4.42 3.65
CA GLY A 184 7.42 -5.07 2.47
C GLY A 184 8.41 -5.30 1.33
N GLY A 185 9.71 -5.32 1.62
CA GLY A 185 10.74 -5.59 0.62
C GLY A 185 10.61 -6.99 0.01
N GLU A 186 10.98 -7.10 -1.27
CA GLU A 186 10.93 -8.35 -2.03
C GLU A 186 11.89 -9.42 -1.48
N PHE A 187 13.07 -8.98 -1.02
CA PHE A 187 14.05 -9.87 -0.41
C PHE A 187 13.84 -10.00 1.10
N SER A 188 13.92 -11.24 1.57
CA SER A 188 13.83 -11.60 2.97
C SER A 188 15.21 -11.91 3.56
N THR A 189 15.30 -11.81 4.89
CA THR A 189 16.41 -12.35 5.68
C THR A 189 16.00 -13.69 6.27
N ILE A 190 16.82 -14.74 6.07
CA ILE A 190 16.66 -16.03 6.75
C ILE A 190 17.41 -15.98 8.07
N ARG A 191 16.75 -16.40 9.16
CA ARG A 191 17.35 -16.63 10.47
C ARG A 191 17.01 -18.02 10.96
N PHE A 192 17.84 -18.52 11.87
CA PHE A 192 17.71 -19.85 12.43
C PHE A 192 17.59 -19.73 13.95
N MET A 193 16.72 -20.54 14.54
CA MET A 193 16.46 -20.57 15.98
C MET A 193 16.48 -22.00 16.52
N ASN A 194 17.05 -22.17 17.71
CA ASN A 194 16.84 -23.35 18.54
C ASN A 194 15.44 -23.25 19.18
N VAL A 195 14.56 -24.22 18.93
CA VAL A 195 13.15 -24.19 19.36
C VAL A 195 13.00 -24.29 20.88
N ASP A 196 13.91 -25.02 21.54
CA ASP A 196 13.84 -25.30 22.97
C ASP A 196 14.35 -24.12 23.79
N THR A 197 15.50 -23.56 23.40
CA THR A 197 16.12 -22.43 24.11
C THR A 197 15.63 -21.07 23.61
N LYS A 198 15.01 -21.02 22.41
CA LYS A 198 14.65 -19.80 21.67
C LYS A 198 15.86 -18.94 21.28
N GLU A 199 17.07 -19.47 21.40
CA GLU A 199 18.28 -18.78 21.00
C GLU A 199 18.39 -18.74 19.49
N LEU A 200 18.79 -17.59 18.97
CA LEU A 200 19.11 -17.44 17.56
C LEU A 200 20.53 -17.92 17.30
N TYR A 201 20.69 -18.67 16.22
CA TYR A 201 22.01 -18.94 15.68
C TYR A 201 22.61 -17.66 15.08
N LYS A 202 23.94 -17.65 14.97
CA LYS A 202 24.71 -16.52 14.41
C LYS A 202 24.41 -16.33 12.92
N ASP A 203 24.08 -17.41 12.24
CA ASP A 203 23.78 -17.45 10.81
C ASP A 203 22.60 -16.54 10.45
N SER A 204 22.82 -15.75 9.40
CA SER A 204 21.86 -14.82 8.83
C SER A 204 22.12 -14.71 7.35
N ILE A 205 21.11 -15.01 6.53
CA ILE A 205 21.26 -15.05 5.07
C ILE A 205 20.37 -13.98 4.47
N PHE A 206 20.99 -13.02 3.77
CA PHE A 206 20.33 -11.98 2.98
C PHE A 206 21.17 -11.69 1.73
N PRO A 207 20.57 -11.43 0.56
CA PRO A 207 19.14 -11.49 0.26
C PRO A 207 18.65 -12.93 0.01
N SER A 208 17.36 -13.20 0.27
CA SER A 208 16.71 -14.47 -0.04
C SER A 208 15.30 -14.29 -0.57
N MET A 209 14.88 -15.17 -1.47
CA MET A 209 13.50 -15.30 -1.99
C MET A 209 12.68 -16.37 -1.23
N SER A 210 13.08 -16.68 0.02
CA SER A 210 12.31 -17.48 0.99
C SER A 210 12.13 -18.99 0.72
N ASN A 211 12.85 -19.57 -0.25
CA ASN A 211 12.89 -21.01 -0.47
C ASN A 211 13.88 -21.70 0.50
N VAL A 212 13.38 -22.17 1.64
CA VAL A 212 14.19 -22.86 2.65
C VAL A 212 13.70 -24.28 2.84
N THR A 213 14.64 -25.23 2.86
CA THR A 213 14.38 -26.62 3.23
C THR A 213 15.53 -27.15 4.07
N TRP A 214 15.24 -28.09 4.96
CA TRP A 214 16.26 -28.81 5.72
C TRP A 214 16.65 -30.09 4.98
N THR A 215 17.92 -30.47 5.08
CA THR A 215 18.36 -31.82 4.77
C THR A 215 17.90 -32.79 5.86
N PHE A 216 17.84 -34.09 5.54
CA PHE A 216 17.33 -35.11 6.46
C PHE A 216 18.20 -35.32 7.71
N ASP A 217 19.48 -34.95 7.64
CA ASP A 217 20.40 -34.98 8.77
C ASP A 217 20.21 -33.80 9.75
N ASN A 218 19.32 -32.86 9.43
CA ASN A 218 18.97 -31.68 10.22
C ASN A 218 20.09 -30.65 10.37
N ASN A 219 21.19 -30.74 9.61
CA ASN A 219 22.29 -29.78 9.67
C ASN A 219 22.13 -28.59 8.73
#